data_AF-A0A372JW32-F1
#
_entry.id   AF-A0A372JW32-F1
#
_cell.length_a   1.000
_cell.length_b   1.000
_cell.length_c   1.000
_cell.angle_alpha   90.00
_cell.angle_beta   90.00
_cell.angle_gamma   90.00
#
_symmetry.space_group_name_H-M   'P 1'
#
loop_
_entity.id
_entity.type
_entity.pdbx_description
1 polymer ?
#
loop_
_entity_poly.entity_id
_entity_poly.type
_entity_poly.pdbx_seq_one_letter_code
_entity_poly.pdbx_strand_id
1 'polypeptide(L)'
;MGTPALITPSGRRVLRRAVASRAGASSASTAPCAAVTAASRAAALTLLSECRSEARLTRSYDDATLARLAVTALMDEVQLTPKPALVDRRGSGAHRDLDLDLMLRSAHSLEPTFAALARAARHRVPSATLRAELAQIGRAGELAMMQATGGSNAHRGAIWIVGLLVAGAAMQATEHATPVDHAAAICQLAAQIACFPDHSADPAASVDSHGERVRQRYQVGGARQQAQDGFPHVIEIGLPALHAARAGHVPEAAARLDALLAIMASLDDTCLLHRAGLAGLHAGKTGARRVLESGGSSTASGALALAELERALLALNASPGGSADLLAATLFIDMLVRHDISGSQASWNI
;
A
#
# COMPACT_ATOMS: atom_id res chain seq x y z
N MET A 1 45.87 26.64 -41.47
CA MET A 1 45.29 27.98 -41.24
C MET A 1 44.31 27.84 -40.09
N GLY A 2 44.42 28.45 -38.92
CA GLY A 2 45.45 29.24 -38.25
C GLY A 2 44.99 29.36 -36.79
N THR A 3 45.88 29.08 -35.85
CA THR A 3 45.79 29.50 -34.44
C THR A 3 46.02 31.02 -34.36
N PRO A 4 45.52 31.74 -33.34
CA PRO A 4 46.40 32.09 -32.19
C PRO A 4 45.67 32.22 -30.82
N ALA A 5 46.28 31.76 -29.71
CA ALA A 5 47.07 32.49 -28.68
C ALA A 5 46.21 33.23 -27.61
N LEU A 6 46.12 32.75 -26.35
CA LEU A 6 47.03 32.94 -25.18
C LEU A 6 47.24 34.40 -24.75
N ILE A 7 46.66 34.79 -23.59
CA ILE A 7 47.27 35.68 -22.57
C ILE A 7 46.70 35.34 -21.16
N THR A 8 47.56 34.92 -20.24
CA THR A 8 47.42 35.06 -18.76
C THR A 8 48.29 36.26 -18.32
N PRO A 9 48.15 36.89 -17.12
CA PRO A 9 48.85 36.34 -15.94
C PRO A 9 48.39 36.78 -14.51
N SER A 10 48.87 36.00 -13.52
CA SER A 10 49.27 36.40 -12.14
C SER A 10 48.17 36.81 -11.13
N GLY A 11 48.23 36.57 -9.82
CA GLY A 11 49.22 36.04 -8.86
C GLY A 11 48.62 36.30 -7.46
N ARG A 12 48.73 35.43 -6.44
CA ARG A 12 49.76 35.47 -5.37
C ARG A 12 49.44 34.40 -4.30
N ARG A 13 50.40 33.48 -4.07
CA ARG A 13 51.13 33.15 -2.81
C ARG A 13 50.69 33.90 -1.53
N VAL A 14 50.68 33.42 -0.27
CA VAL A 14 51.48 32.48 0.56
C VAL A 14 50.64 32.21 1.86
N LEU A 15 50.70 31.13 2.65
CA LEU A 15 51.61 30.88 3.80
C LEU A 15 51.21 29.60 4.58
N ARG A 16 52.25 28.93 5.10
CA ARG A 16 52.32 27.68 5.87
C ARG A 16 52.22 27.90 7.39
N ARG A 17 52.01 26.76 8.11
CA ARG A 17 52.43 26.34 9.49
C ARG A 17 51.26 26.15 10.46
N ALA A 18 51.25 25.23 11.43
CA ALA A 18 52.06 24.05 11.76
C ALA A 18 51.34 23.24 12.89
N VAL A 19 51.48 21.90 12.82
CA VAL A 19 51.78 20.90 13.88
C VAL A 19 51.37 21.17 15.36
N ALA A 20 50.64 20.23 15.97
CA ALA A 20 51.04 19.56 17.24
C ALA A 20 50.18 18.34 17.58
N SER A 21 50.84 17.18 17.69
CA SER A 21 50.39 15.93 18.31
C SER A 21 50.63 15.93 19.82
N ARG A 22 49.84 15.17 20.60
CA ARG A 22 50.35 14.46 21.79
C ARG A 22 49.42 13.32 22.23
N ALA A 23 50.05 12.21 22.60
CA ALA A 23 49.50 10.97 23.13
C ALA A 23 49.94 10.76 24.60
N GLY A 24 49.29 9.82 25.30
CA GLY A 24 49.68 9.24 26.61
C GLY A 24 48.45 8.97 27.47
N ALA A 25 47.97 7.76 27.80
CA ALA A 25 48.53 6.52 28.37
C ALA A 25 48.34 6.38 29.91
N SER A 26 47.47 5.42 30.27
CA SER A 26 47.45 4.43 31.37
C SER A 26 47.40 4.77 32.89
N SER A 27 46.42 4.09 33.52
CA SER A 27 46.47 3.19 34.69
C SER A 27 46.33 3.68 36.15
N ALA A 28 45.20 3.25 36.73
CA ALA A 28 45.02 2.39 37.92
C ALA A 28 45.01 2.94 39.37
N SER A 29 43.95 2.50 40.06
CA SER A 29 43.85 2.07 41.48
C SER A 29 43.55 3.12 42.55
N THR A 30 42.35 3.07 43.13
CA THR A 30 42.06 2.57 44.50
C THR A 30 40.62 2.92 44.90
N ALA A 31 39.87 1.93 45.39
CA ALA A 31 38.60 2.14 46.09
C ALA A 31 38.85 2.23 47.60
N PRO A 32 37.96 2.90 48.34
CA PRO A 32 37.57 2.38 49.64
C PRO A 32 36.05 2.18 49.75
N CYS A 33 35.73 1.08 50.44
CA CYS A 33 34.44 0.65 50.93
C CYS A 33 33.78 1.69 51.85
N ALA A 34 32.53 2.08 51.60
CA ALA A 34 31.57 2.46 52.64
C ALA A 34 30.13 2.59 52.08
N ALA A 35 29.20 1.94 52.78
CA ALA A 35 27.77 2.25 52.83
C ALA A 35 26.94 2.11 51.53
N VAL A 36 26.50 0.88 51.25
CA VAL A 36 25.22 0.69 50.55
C VAL A 36 24.12 1.10 51.52
N THR A 37 23.80 2.40 51.55
CA THR A 37 22.67 2.95 52.29
C THR A 37 21.37 2.40 51.72
N ALA A 38 20.34 2.29 52.55
CA ALA A 38 18.98 1.89 52.15
C ALA A 38 18.41 2.69 50.95
N ALA A 39 19.00 3.84 50.63
CA ALA A 39 18.75 4.63 49.43
C ALA A 39 19.08 3.90 48.11
N SER A 40 20.03 2.96 48.09
CA SER A 40 20.40 2.21 46.88
C SER A 40 19.42 1.08 46.54
N ARG A 41 18.71 0.53 47.53
CA ARG A 41 17.65 -0.46 47.30
C ARG A 41 16.36 0.18 46.82
N ALA A 42 16.03 1.37 47.35
CA ALA A 42 14.92 2.18 46.85
C ALA A 42 15.20 2.67 45.42
N ALA A 43 16.39 3.19 45.13
CA ALA A 43 16.76 3.61 43.78
C ALA A 43 16.82 2.43 42.78
N ALA A 44 17.30 1.25 43.20
CA ALA A 44 17.29 0.06 42.33
C ALA A 44 15.87 -0.51 42.13
N LEU A 45 14.99 -0.44 43.13
CA LEU A 45 13.58 -0.81 42.99
C LEU A 45 12.79 0.22 42.18
N THR A 46 13.11 1.51 42.27
CA THR A 46 12.55 2.58 41.44
C THR A 46 13.06 2.46 40.01
N LEU A 47 14.34 2.20 39.77
CA LEU A 47 14.88 1.92 38.42
C LEU A 47 14.35 0.61 37.84
N LEU A 48 14.13 -0.43 38.66
CA LEU A 48 13.45 -1.66 38.23
C LEU A 48 11.93 -1.50 38.16
N SER A 49 11.35 -0.42 38.71
CA SER A 49 9.92 -0.06 38.59
C SER A 49 9.71 0.84 37.37
N GLU A 50 10.67 1.71 37.05
CA GLU A 50 10.74 2.55 35.85
C GLU A 50 11.10 1.70 34.61
N CYS A 51 12.01 0.72 34.74
CA CYS A 51 12.25 -0.30 33.70
C CYS A 51 11.12 -1.33 33.59
N ARG A 52 10.17 -1.38 34.53
CA ARG A 52 8.94 -2.19 34.43
C ARG A 52 7.73 -1.39 33.95
N SER A 53 7.83 -0.07 33.80
CA SER A 53 6.72 0.79 33.38
C SER A 53 6.77 1.26 31.92
N GLU A 54 7.68 0.73 31.08
CA GLU A 54 7.63 0.95 29.62
C GLU A 54 7.74 -0.32 28.77
N ALA A 55 7.19 -1.43 29.23
CA ALA A 55 6.63 -2.40 28.28
C ALA A 55 5.28 -1.85 27.77
N ARG A 56 5.31 -0.69 27.09
CA ARG A 56 4.13 -0.17 26.41
C ARG A 56 3.83 -1.13 25.28
N LEU A 57 2.64 -1.72 25.30
CA LEU A 57 2.20 -2.71 24.32
C LEU A 57 2.19 -2.07 22.93
N THR A 58 3.25 -2.25 22.14
CA THR A 58 3.25 -2.01 20.70
C THR A 58 2.09 -2.84 20.13
N ARG A 59 1.03 -2.17 19.63
CA ARG A 59 -0.17 -2.85 19.18
C ARG A 59 0.05 -3.37 17.76
N SER A 60 0.77 -4.48 17.64
CA SER A 60 0.88 -5.18 16.36
C SER A 60 -0.40 -5.98 16.11
N TYR A 61 -0.96 -5.84 14.92
CA TYR A 61 -2.04 -6.72 14.45
C TYR A 61 -1.52 -8.15 14.36
N ASP A 62 -2.29 -9.12 14.86
CA ASP A 62 -1.97 -10.53 14.62
C ASP A 62 -2.19 -10.91 13.14
N ASP A 63 -1.56 -12.00 12.70
CA ASP A 63 -1.59 -12.44 11.29
C ASP A 63 -3.02 -12.64 10.79
N ALA A 64 -3.89 -13.19 11.65
CA ALA A 64 -5.27 -13.52 11.30
C ALA A 64 -6.14 -12.25 11.16
N THR A 65 -5.88 -11.21 11.95
CA THR A 65 -6.58 -9.94 11.87
C THR A 65 -6.19 -9.19 10.60
N LEU A 66 -4.90 -9.14 10.26
CA LEU A 66 -4.46 -8.58 8.97
C LEU A 66 -5.11 -9.31 7.78
N ALA A 67 -5.16 -10.64 7.84
CA ALA A 67 -5.80 -11.44 6.81
C ALA A 67 -7.30 -11.14 6.68
N ARG A 68 -8.05 -11.12 7.79
CA ARG A 68 -9.47 -10.79 7.79
C ARG A 68 -9.73 -9.38 7.28
N LEU A 69 -8.94 -8.39 7.69
CA LEU A 69 -9.08 -7.01 7.19
C LEU A 69 -8.80 -6.92 5.68
N ALA A 70 -7.81 -7.64 5.17
CA ALA A 70 -7.55 -7.72 3.73
C ALA A 70 -8.74 -8.34 2.96
N VAL A 71 -9.30 -9.45 3.46
CA VAL A 71 -10.48 -10.08 2.87
C VAL A 71 -11.70 -9.17 2.93
N THR A 72 -11.95 -8.52 4.08
CA THR A 72 -13.03 -7.55 4.23
C THR A 72 -12.87 -6.41 3.22
N ALA A 73 -11.66 -5.90 2.99
CA ALA A 73 -11.42 -4.84 2.01
C ALA A 73 -11.76 -5.27 0.58
N LEU A 74 -11.41 -6.51 0.19
CA LEU A 74 -11.79 -7.08 -1.10
C LEU A 74 -13.31 -7.26 -1.21
N MET A 75 -13.96 -7.76 -0.16
CA MET A 75 -15.42 -7.92 -0.15
C MET A 75 -16.15 -6.58 -0.22
N ASP A 76 -15.67 -5.58 0.52
CA ASP A 76 -16.23 -4.23 0.54
C ASP A 76 -16.08 -3.53 -0.83
N GLU A 77 -14.95 -3.73 -1.51
CA GLU A 77 -14.77 -3.30 -2.90
C GLU A 77 -15.78 -4.00 -3.82
N VAL A 78 -15.86 -5.32 -3.77
CA VAL A 78 -16.71 -6.14 -4.66
C VAL A 78 -18.19 -5.79 -4.49
N GLN A 79 -18.63 -5.57 -3.24
CA GLN A 79 -20.01 -5.28 -2.90
C GLN A 79 -20.42 -3.81 -3.10
N LEU A 80 -19.46 -2.90 -3.29
CA LEU A 80 -19.77 -1.51 -3.60
C LEU A 80 -20.61 -1.45 -4.88
N THR A 81 -21.71 -0.70 -4.86
CA THR A 81 -22.66 -0.62 -5.97
C THR A 81 -23.29 0.78 -6.00
N PRO A 82 -23.37 1.44 -7.17
CA PRO A 82 -22.88 0.99 -8.49
C PRO A 82 -21.35 1.09 -8.62
N LYS A 83 -20.72 0.19 -9.38
CA LYS A 83 -19.35 0.36 -9.90
C LYS A 83 -19.34 0.31 -11.43
N PRO A 84 -18.80 1.33 -12.12
CA PRO A 84 -18.95 1.45 -13.56
C PRO A 84 -18.19 0.34 -14.30
N ALA A 85 -18.93 -0.55 -14.99
CA ALA A 85 -18.43 -1.68 -15.78
C ALA A 85 -17.54 -2.71 -15.03
N LEU A 86 -17.50 -2.64 -13.70
CA LEU A 86 -16.93 -3.66 -12.81
C LEU A 86 -18.02 -4.64 -12.38
N VAL A 87 -17.60 -5.77 -11.81
CA VAL A 87 -18.52 -6.67 -11.09
C VAL A 87 -19.02 -5.97 -9.83
N ASP A 88 -20.34 -5.92 -9.66
CA ASP A 88 -21.01 -5.41 -8.47
C ASP A 88 -22.34 -6.17 -8.22
N ARG A 89 -23.20 -5.68 -7.32
CA ARG A 89 -24.48 -6.34 -7.02
C ARG A 89 -25.50 -6.31 -8.17
N ARG A 90 -25.27 -5.53 -9.22
CA ARG A 90 -26.12 -5.44 -10.41
C ARG A 90 -25.73 -6.47 -11.48
N GLY A 91 -24.50 -6.98 -11.44
CA GLY A 91 -24.06 -8.07 -12.32
C GLY A 91 -22.56 -8.06 -12.63
N SER A 92 -22.20 -8.70 -13.74
CA SER A 92 -20.81 -8.93 -14.16
C SER A 92 -20.08 -7.72 -14.75
N GLY A 93 -20.75 -6.57 -14.89
CA GLY A 93 -20.20 -5.41 -15.60
C GLY A 93 -19.75 -5.77 -17.01
N ALA A 94 -18.51 -5.44 -17.37
CA ALA A 94 -17.94 -5.83 -18.67
C ALA A 94 -17.50 -7.31 -18.72
N HIS A 95 -17.46 -8.04 -17.61
CA HIS A 95 -16.98 -9.42 -17.58
C HIS A 95 -18.01 -10.44 -18.09
N ARG A 96 -17.52 -11.57 -18.60
CA ARG A 96 -18.33 -12.76 -18.93
C ARG A 96 -17.97 -13.97 -18.08
N ASP A 97 -16.83 -13.89 -17.41
CA ASP A 97 -16.13 -14.93 -16.66
C ASP A 97 -16.14 -14.68 -15.14
N LEU A 98 -16.74 -13.58 -14.71
CA LEU A 98 -16.85 -13.18 -13.30
C LEU A 98 -18.29 -12.75 -12.99
N ASP A 99 -18.71 -13.04 -11.77
CA ASP A 99 -19.93 -12.56 -11.15
C ASP A 99 -19.67 -12.28 -9.66
N LEU A 100 -20.67 -11.75 -8.95
CA LEU A 100 -20.52 -11.39 -7.54
C LEU A 100 -20.09 -12.59 -6.68
N ASP A 101 -20.69 -13.75 -6.90
CA ASP A 101 -20.44 -14.95 -6.10
C ASP A 101 -19.03 -15.51 -6.32
N LEU A 102 -18.53 -15.47 -7.56
CA LEU A 102 -17.14 -15.80 -7.88
C LEU A 102 -16.16 -14.83 -7.23
N MET A 103 -16.45 -13.53 -7.25
CA MET A 103 -15.59 -12.52 -6.63
C MET A 103 -15.56 -12.68 -5.10
N LEU A 104 -16.70 -12.93 -4.46
CA LEU A 104 -16.76 -13.21 -3.02
C LEU A 104 -16.03 -14.51 -2.65
N ARG A 105 -16.22 -15.59 -3.42
CA ARG A 105 -15.46 -16.84 -3.24
C ARG A 105 -13.96 -16.63 -3.40
N SER A 106 -13.56 -15.84 -4.39
CA SER A 106 -12.16 -15.44 -4.62
C SER A 106 -11.59 -14.74 -3.39
N ALA A 107 -12.27 -13.71 -2.87
CA ALA A 107 -11.83 -12.98 -1.68
C ALA A 107 -11.65 -13.91 -0.46
N HIS A 108 -12.64 -14.76 -0.17
CA HIS A 108 -12.56 -15.72 0.94
C HIS A 108 -11.41 -16.73 0.78
N SER A 109 -11.16 -17.22 -0.44
CA SER A 109 -10.08 -18.17 -0.70
C SER A 109 -8.68 -17.61 -0.40
N LEU A 110 -8.53 -16.29 -0.35
CA LEU A 110 -7.27 -15.60 -0.13
C LEU A 110 -6.93 -15.36 1.34
N GLU A 111 -7.84 -15.60 2.28
CA GLU A 111 -7.57 -15.40 3.72
C GLU A 111 -6.31 -16.15 4.20
N PRO A 112 -6.12 -17.45 3.89
CA PRO A 112 -4.91 -18.17 4.32
C PRO A 112 -3.63 -17.60 3.69
N THR A 113 -3.73 -17.08 2.46
CA THR A 113 -2.61 -16.45 1.76
C THR A 113 -2.17 -15.18 2.47
N PHE A 114 -3.13 -14.30 2.81
CA PHE A 114 -2.80 -13.06 3.54
C PHE A 114 -2.24 -13.35 4.94
N ALA A 115 -2.76 -14.36 5.64
CA ALA A 115 -2.21 -14.78 6.93
C ALA A 115 -0.76 -15.29 6.79
N ALA A 116 -0.46 -16.05 5.73
CA ALA A 116 0.89 -16.52 5.46
C ALA A 116 1.86 -15.38 5.09
N LEU A 117 1.40 -14.40 4.29
CA LEU A 117 2.19 -13.20 3.96
C LEU A 117 2.52 -12.38 5.22
N ALA A 118 1.52 -12.15 6.09
CA ALA A 118 1.72 -11.46 7.36
C ALA A 118 2.76 -12.19 8.24
N ARG A 119 2.59 -13.51 8.42
CA ARG A 119 3.50 -14.34 9.20
C ARG A 119 4.93 -14.31 8.68
N ALA A 120 5.10 -14.43 7.37
CA ALA A 120 6.41 -14.47 6.72
C ALA A 120 7.15 -13.13 6.81
N ALA A 121 6.43 -12.01 6.89
CA ALA A 121 6.99 -10.66 7.00
C ALA A 121 7.26 -10.22 8.45
N ARG A 122 6.56 -10.81 9.43
CA ARG A 122 6.62 -10.41 10.84
C ARG A 122 8.04 -10.45 11.42
N HIS A 123 8.41 -9.39 12.14
CA HIS A 123 9.73 -9.21 12.76
C HIS A 123 10.92 -9.30 11.78
N ARG A 124 10.69 -9.03 10.50
CA ARG A 124 11.74 -9.00 9.48
C ARG A 124 11.89 -7.59 8.91
N VAL A 125 13.01 -7.42 8.22
CA VAL A 125 13.30 -6.22 7.42
C VAL A 125 13.18 -6.55 5.93
N PRO A 126 12.80 -5.58 5.08
CA PRO A 126 12.79 -5.76 3.64
C PRO A 126 14.13 -6.29 3.10
N SER A 127 14.06 -7.36 2.32
CA SER A 127 15.24 -8.02 1.74
C SER A 127 14.84 -8.85 0.51
N ALA A 128 15.83 -9.21 -0.33
CA ALA A 128 15.61 -10.09 -1.48
C ALA A 128 15.06 -11.47 -1.09
N THR A 129 15.57 -12.05 0.01
CA THR A 129 15.10 -13.35 0.53
C THR A 129 13.64 -13.28 0.93
N LEU A 130 13.25 -12.25 1.69
CA LEU A 130 11.85 -12.05 2.05
C LEU A 130 10.98 -11.83 0.81
N ARG A 131 11.42 -10.99 -0.13
CA ARG A 131 10.67 -10.72 -1.35
C ARG A 131 10.40 -11.99 -2.15
N ALA A 132 11.37 -12.89 -2.26
CA ALA A 132 11.22 -14.18 -2.93
C ALA A 132 10.22 -15.10 -2.21
N GLU A 133 10.29 -15.16 -0.87
CA GLU A 133 9.36 -15.93 -0.05
C GLU A 133 7.91 -15.43 -0.15
N LEU A 134 7.70 -14.11 -0.05
CA LEU A 134 6.38 -13.50 -0.25
C LEU A 134 5.86 -13.74 -1.67
N ALA A 135 6.75 -13.76 -2.68
CA ALA A 135 6.38 -14.10 -4.04
C ALA A 135 5.87 -15.54 -4.17
N GLN A 136 6.55 -16.48 -3.51
CA GLN A 136 6.18 -17.88 -3.52
C GLN A 136 4.81 -18.08 -2.86
N ILE A 137 4.58 -17.43 -1.71
CA ILE A 137 3.28 -17.44 -1.03
C ILE A 137 2.20 -16.83 -1.94
N GLY A 138 2.48 -15.67 -2.56
CA GLY A 138 1.56 -15.01 -3.48
C GLY A 138 1.18 -15.88 -4.69
N ARG A 139 2.15 -16.56 -5.32
CA ARG A 139 1.89 -17.50 -6.43
C ARG A 139 1.05 -18.70 -5.99
N ALA A 140 1.31 -19.24 -4.79
CA ALA A 140 0.48 -20.32 -4.24
C ALA A 140 -0.95 -19.83 -3.96
N GLY A 141 -1.11 -18.59 -3.47
CA GLY A 141 -2.41 -17.96 -3.29
C GLY A 141 -3.15 -17.70 -4.60
N GLU A 142 -2.46 -17.28 -5.66
CA GLU A 142 -3.02 -17.15 -7.00
C GLU A 142 -3.57 -18.50 -7.49
N LEU A 143 -2.81 -19.59 -7.33
CA LEU A 143 -3.27 -20.93 -7.70
C LEU A 143 -4.51 -21.35 -6.89
N ALA A 144 -4.52 -21.12 -5.58
CA ALA A 144 -5.66 -21.44 -4.73
C ALA A 144 -6.92 -20.64 -5.12
N MET A 145 -6.76 -19.36 -5.41
CA MET A 145 -7.82 -18.49 -5.91
C MET A 145 -8.37 -19.03 -7.24
N MET A 146 -7.49 -19.34 -8.20
CA MET A 146 -7.89 -19.89 -9.50
C MET A 146 -8.64 -21.22 -9.36
N GLN A 147 -8.24 -22.08 -8.43
CA GLN A 147 -8.99 -23.32 -8.14
C GLN A 147 -10.38 -23.02 -7.56
N ALA A 148 -10.50 -22.07 -6.63
CA ALA A 148 -11.77 -21.69 -6.02
C ALA A 148 -12.74 -21.00 -7.01
N THR A 149 -12.21 -20.35 -8.05
CA THR A 149 -12.98 -19.62 -9.06
C THR A 149 -13.17 -20.38 -10.37
N GLY A 150 -12.70 -21.63 -10.47
CA GLY A 150 -12.80 -22.40 -11.72
C GLY A 150 -11.94 -21.85 -12.86
N GLY A 151 -10.86 -21.14 -12.53
CA GLY A 151 -9.88 -20.61 -13.48
C GLY A 151 -10.05 -19.12 -13.82
N SER A 152 -10.95 -18.39 -13.16
CA SER A 152 -11.15 -16.97 -13.42
C SER A 152 -10.12 -16.08 -12.70
N ASN A 153 -9.58 -15.10 -13.42
CA ASN A 153 -8.56 -14.15 -12.94
C ASN A 153 -9.18 -13.01 -12.10
N ALA A 154 -9.85 -13.34 -10.99
CA ALA A 154 -10.60 -12.39 -10.16
C ALA A 154 -9.70 -11.34 -9.47
N HIS A 155 -8.97 -11.72 -8.41
CA HIS A 155 -8.20 -10.81 -7.55
C HIS A 155 -6.69 -10.91 -7.76
N ARG A 156 -6.24 -11.28 -8.96
CA ARG A 156 -4.81 -11.53 -9.22
C ARG A 156 -3.94 -10.29 -8.94
N GLY A 157 -4.40 -9.10 -9.32
CA GLY A 157 -3.71 -7.84 -9.01
C GLY A 157 -3.82 -7.47 -7.53
N ALA A 158 -4.97 -7.70 -6.90
CA ALA A 158 -5.16 -7.51 -5.47
C ALA A 158 -4.22 -8.37 -4.60
N ILE A 159 -3.92 -9.62 -4.98
CA ILE A 159 -2.93 -10.47 -4.27
C ILE A 159 -1.57 -9.76 -4.19
N TRP A 160 -1.15 -9.11 -5.28
CA TRP A 160 0.09 -8.36 -5.31
C TRP A 160 0.03 -7.11 -4.44
N ILE A 161 -0.97 -6.26 -4.68
CA ILE A 161 -1.09 -4.94 -4.04
C ILE A 161 -1.36 -5.11 -2.54
N VAL A 162 -2.48 -5.77 -2.19
CA VAL A 162 -2.91 -5.96 -0.80
C VAL A 162 -1.94 -6.88 -0.07
N GLY A 163 -1.38 -7.90 -0.73
CA GLY A 163 -0.41 -8.80 -0.12
C GLY A 163 0.87 -8.10 0.33
N LEU A 164 1.40 -7.16 -0.46
CA LEU A 164 2.55 -6.34 -0.06
C LEU A 164 2.20 -5.39 1.10
N LEU A 165 1.00 -4.80 1.09
CA LEU A 165 0.53 -3.94 2.18
C LEU A 165 0.31 -4.73 3.47
N VAL A 166 -0.18 -5.97 3.40
CA VAL A 166 -0.29 -6.89 4.54
C VAL A 166 1.11 -7.19 5.12
N ALA A 167 2.11 -7.43 4.26
CA ALA A 167 3.48 -7.63 4.70
C ALA A 167 4.05 -6.36 5.38
N GLY A 168 3.81 -5.17 4.80
CA GLY A 168 4.19 -3.89 5.40
C GLY A 168 3.54 -3.66 6.76
N ALA A 169 2.24 -3.94 6.88
CA ALA A 169 1.50 -3.82 8.14
C ALA A 169 1.97 -4.82 9.22
N ALA A 170 2.39 -6.03 8.82
CA ALA A 170 2.92 -7.04 9.75
C ALA A 170 4.32 -6.71 10.28
N MET A 171 5.11 -5.95 9.51
CA MET A 171 6.41 -5.43 9.94
C MET A 171 6.29 -4.20 10.81
N GLN A 172 5.26 -3.39 10.57
CA GLN A 172 5.17 -2.09 11.19
C GLN A 172 4.84 -2.20 12.67
N ALA A 173 5.70 -1.60 13.49
CA ALA A 173 5.45 -1.37 14.90
C ALA A 173 4.66 -0.07 15.04
N THR A 174 3.49 -0.12 15.68
CA THR A 174 2.70 1.06 15.99
C THR A 174 3.27 1.75 17.23
N GLU A 175 4.10 2.77 17.03
CA GLU A 175 4.53 3.67 18.11
C GLU A 175 4.27 5.13 17.74
N HIS A 176 3.34 5.75 18.47
CA HIS A 176 3.08 7.20 18.50
C HIS A 176 2.96 7.91 17.13
N ALA A 177 2.49 7.21 16.09
CA ALA A 177 2.31 7.77 14.76
C ALA A 177 0.87 8.30 14.57
N THR A 178 0.71 9.39 13.81
CA THR A 178 -0.63 9.79 13.38
C THR A 178 -1.21 8.77 12.39
N PRO A 179 -2.54 8.74 12.18
CA PRO A 179 -3.18 7.97 11.12
C PRO A 179 -2.48 8.03 9.75
N VAL A 180 -2.05 9.23 9.36
CA VAL A 180 -1.38 9.48 8.08
C VAL A 180 0.03 8.90 8.07
N ASP A 181 0.79 9.10 9.15
CA ASP A 181 2.14 8.55 9.27
C ASP A 181 2.13 7.02 9.27
N HIS A 182 1.12 6.42 9.91
CA HIS A 182 0.97 4.97 9.94
C HIS A 182 0.69 4.41 8.53
N ALA A 183 -0.25 5.00 7.80
CA ALA A 183 -0.53 4.63 6.40
C ALA A 183 0.74 4.74 5.52
N ALA A 184 1.46 5.85 5.64
CA ALA A 184 2.68 6.10 4.89
C ALA A 184 3.78 5.08 5.23
N ALA A 185 3.98 4.75 6.50
CA ALA A 185 4.98 3.78 6.92
C ALA A 185 4.70 2.36 6.41
N ILE A 186 3.43 1.91 6.44
CA ILE A 186 3.03 0.63 5.86
C ILE A 186 3.36 0.59 4.36
N CYS A 187 2.97 1.65 3.63
CA CYS A 187 3.20 1.73 2.18
C CYS A 187 4.69 1.81 1.84
N GLN A 188 5.50 2.49 2.66
CA GLN A 188 6.96 2.57 2.49
C GLN A 188 7.63 1.20 2.71
N LEU A 189 7.25 0.46 3.75
CA LEU A 189 7.78 -0.89 3.98
C LEU A 189 7.41 -1.83 2.82
N ALA A 190 6.16 -1.76 2.36
CA ALA A 190 5.70 -2.51 1.19
C ALA A 190 6.47 -2.13 -0.09
N ALA A 191 6.80 -0.84 -0.28
CA ALA A 191 7.63 -0.37 -1.40
C ALA A 191 9.06 -0.89 -1.35
N GLN A 192 9.68 -0.84 -0.17
CA GLN A 192 11.03 -1.39 0.02
C GLN A 192 11.07 -2.87 -0.35
N ILE A 193 10.06 -3.65 0.03
CA ILE A 193 9.92 -5.05 -0.39
C ILE A 193 9.79 -5.14 -1.92
N ALA A 194 8.91 -4.36 -2.54
CA ALA A 194 8.62 -4.39 -3.96
C ALA A 194 9.83 -4.02 -4.86
N CYS A 195 10.78 -3.25 -4.32
CA CYS A 195 12.01 -2.86 -5.00
C CYS A 195 13.05 -3.99 -5.07
N PHE A 196 12.94 -5.03 -4.24
CA PHE A 196 13.81 -6.19 -4.38
C PHE A 196 13.40 -7.07 -5.57
N PRO A 197 14.37 -7.67 -6.28
CA PRO A 197 14.10 -8.65 -7.32
C PRO A 197 13.52 -9.93 -6.72
N ASP A 198 12.65 -10.60 -7.49
CA ASP A 198 12.26 -11.98 -7.23
C ASP A 198 13.14 -12.90 -8.08
N HIS A 199 14.26 -13.35 -7.52
CA HIS A 199 15.20 -14.23 -8.22
C HIS A 199 14.65 -15.63 -8.50
N SER A 200 13.51 -15.99 -7.88
CA SER A 200 12.83 -17.27 -8.12
C SER A 200 11.76 -17.16 -9.20
N ALA A 201 11.51 -15.97 -9.75
CA ALA A 201 10.60 -15.81 -10.87
C ALA A 201 11.24 -16.39 -12.13
N ASP A 202 10.57 -17.36 -12.75
CA ASP A 202 10.89 -17.75 -14.12
C ASP A 202 10.69 -16.52 -15.03
N PRO A 203 11.74 -16.02 -15.69
CA PRO A 203 11.64 -14.88 -16.59
C PRO A 203 10.55 -15.08 -17.65
N ALA A 204 10.35 -16.31 -18.14
CA ALA A 204 9.33 -16.62 -19.13
C ALA A 204 7.91 -16.55 -18.54
N ALA A 205 7.70 -17.04 -17.32
CA ALA A 205 6.39 -16.97 -16.65
C ALA A 205 6.01 -15.54 -16.24
N SER A 206 7.00 -14.68 -15.97
CA SER A 206 6.75 -13.27 -15.62
C SER A 206 6.26 -12.41 -16.80
N VAL A 207 6.56 -12.82 -18.04
CA VAL A 207 6.26 -12.08 -19.28
C VAL A 207 4.80 -12.31 -19.75
N ASP A 208 4.11 -13.34 -19.24
CA ASP A 208 2.82 -13.76 -19.80
C ASP A 208 1.56 -13.19 -19.08
N SER A 209 1.74 -12.31 -18.09
CA SER A 209 0.57 -11.64 -17.50
C SER A 209 0.01 -10.55 -18.41
N HIS A 210 -1.32 -10.36 -18.40
CA HIS A 210 -1.97 -9.25 -19.12
C HIS A 210 -1.36 -7.89 -18.73
N GLY A 211 -1.04 -7.70 -17.45
CA GLY A 211 -0.45 -6.47 -16.93
C GLY A 211 0.95 -6.20 -17.51
N GLU A 212 1.82 -7.21 -17.55
CA GLU A 212 3.18 -7.05 -18.09
C GLU A 212 3.17 -6.77 -19.60
N ARG A 213 2.33 -7.49 -20.36
CA ARG A 213 2.12 -7.22 -21.79
C ARG A 213 1.65 -5.78 -22.05
N VAL A 214 0.73 -5.28 -21.22
CA VAL A 214 0.25 -3.89 -21.30
C VAL A 214 1.34 -2.89 -20.91
N ARG A 215 2.09 -3.13 -19.84
CA ARG A 215 3.22 -2.28 -19.43
C ARG A 215 4.21 -2.12 -20.58
N GLN A 216 4.61 -3.21 -21.22
CA GLN A 216 5.54 -3.18 -22.34
C GLN A 216 4.95 -2.47 -23.57
N ARG A 217 3.69 -2.75 -23.91
CA ARG A 217 3.03 -2.15 -25.08
C ARG A 217 2.80 -0.65 -24.94
N TYR A 218 2.35 -0.21 -23.77
CA TYR A 218 1.92 1.18 -23.53
C TYR A 218 2.92 2.01 -22.73
N GLN A 219 4.03 1.41 -22.30
CA GLN A 219 5.09 2.07 -21.50
C GLN A 219 4.54 2.68 -20.19
N VAL A 220 3.62 1.95 -19.55
CA VAL A 220 2.99 2.35 -18.28
C VAL A 220 3.57 1.57 -17.09
N GLY A 221 3.39 2.09 -15.88
CA GLY A 221 3.90 1.48 -14.66
C GLY A 221 3.05 0.34 -14.07
N GLY A 222 1.72 0.39 -14.17
CA GLY A 222 0.84 -0.62 -13.57
C GLY A 222 1.07 -0.90 -12.07
N ALA A 223 0.59 -2.05 -11.57
CA ALA A 223 0.63 -2.41 -10.15
C ALA A 223 2.05 -2.51 -9.55
N ARG A 224 3.04 -2.91 -10.36
CA ARG A 224 4.44 -3.01 -9.92
C ARG A 224 5.04 -1.64 -9.61
N GLN A 225 4.82 -0.65 -10.48
CA GLN A 225 5.30 0.71 -10.25
C GLN A 225 4.56 1.34 -9.06
N GLN A 226 3.23 1.12 -8.96
CA GLN A 226 2.46 1.56 -7.79
C GLN A 226 3.09 1.06 -6.49
N ALA A 227 3.44 -0.22 -6.40
CA ALA A 227 4.08 -0.76 -5.22
C ALA A 227 5.47 -0.16 -4.97
N GLN A 228 6.33 -0.09 -5.99
CA GLN A 228 7.70 0.44 -5.89
C GLN A 228 7.75 1.92 -5.46
N ASP A 229 6.75 2.70 -5.86
CA ASP A 229 6.64 4.12 -5.53
C ASP A 229 5.92 4.37 -4.19
N GLY A 230 5.56 3.34 -3.42
CA GLY A 230 4.88 3.52 -2.14
C GLY A 230 3.38 3.79 -2.25
N PHE A 231 2.73 3.22 -3.27
CA PHE A 231 1.29 3.28 -3.51
C PHE A 231 0.73 4.72 -3.55
N PRO A 232 1.22 5.59 -4.45
CA PRO A 232 0.79 6.99 -4.52
C PRO A 232 -0.73 7.12 -4.73
N HIS A 233 -1.36 6.25 -5.52
CA HIS A 233 -2.82 6.29 -5.67
C HIS A 233 -3.60 5.89 -4.41
N VAL A 234 -2.98 5.16 -3.47
CA VAL A 234 -3.60 4.88 -2.16
C VAL A 234 -3.42 6.08 -1.23
N ILE A 235 -2.19 6.58 -1.08
CA ILE A 235 -1.83 7.60 -0.09
C ILE A 235 -2.24 9.01 -0.51
N GLU A 236 -2.06 9.37 -1.77
CA GLU A 236 -2.22 10.75 -2.26
C GLU A 236 -3.59 10.99 -2.91
N ILE A 237 -4.29 9.92 -3.33
CA ILE A 237 -5.55 10.02 -4.08
C ILE A 237 -6.71 9.35 -3.33
N GLY A 238 -6.65 8.03 -3.15
CA GLY A 238 -7.74 7.23 -2.61
C GLY A 238 -8.11 7.61 -1.17
N LEU A 239 -7.14 7.61 -0.26
CA LEU A 239 -7.37 7.97 1.15
C LEU A 239 -7.86 9.43 1.29
N PRO A 240 -7.22 10.45 0.68
CA PRO A 240 -7.71 11.82 0.73
C PRO A 240 -9.12 11.99 0.17
N ALA A 241 -9.44 11.37 -0.98
CA ALA A 241 -10.77 11.44 -1.57
C ALA A 241 -11.84 10.82 -0.64
N LEU A 242 -11.56 9.64 -0.10
CA LEU A 242 -12.46 8.96 0.84
C LEU A 242 -12.69 9.78 2.12
N HIS A 243 -11.62 10.35 2.68
CA HIS A 243 -11.70 11.16 3.91
C HIS A 243 -12.40 12.49 3.67
N ALA A 244 -12.14 13.16 2.55
CA ALA A 244 -12.81 14.40 2.16
C ALA A 244 -14.32 14.19 1.97
N ALA A 245 -14.73 13.13 1.26
CA ALA A 245 -16.13 12.80 1.08
C ALA A 245 -16.84 12.53 2.42
N ARG A 246 -16.22 11.76 3.32
CA ARG A 246 -16.75 11.52 4.67
C ARG A 246 -16.84 12.79 5.50
N ALA A 247 -15.84 13.68 5.45
CA ALA A 247 -15.88 14.98 6.11
C ALA A 247 -17.00 15.89 5.55
N GLY A 248 -17.30 15.74 4.27
CA GLY A 248 -18.46 16.34 3.60
C GLY A 248 -19.80 15.66 3.91
N HIS A 249 -19.85 14.67 4.81
CA HIS A 249 -21.04 13.89 5.15
C HIS A 249 -21.67 13.15 3.95
N VAL A 250 -20.87 12.83 2.93
CA VAL A 250 -21.29 11.99 1.81
C VAL A 250 -21.56 10.58 2.36
N PRO A 251 -22.67 9.92 1.97
CA PRO A 251 -22.96 8.55 2.38
C PRO A 251 -21.80 7.60 2.07
N GLU A 252 -21.51 6.66 2.96
CA GLU A 252 -20.30 5.83 2.90
C GLU A 252 -20.10 5.12 1.55
N ALA A 253 -21.17 4.57 0.96
CA ALA A 253 -21.09 3.95 -0.36
C ALA A 253 -20.65 4.95 -1.45
N ALA A 254 -21.22 6.16 -1.45
CA ALA A 254 -20.82 7.20 -2.39
C ALA A 254 -19.41 7.73 -2.11
N ALA A 255 -18.98 7.80 -0.84
CA ALA A 255 -17.62 8.19 -0.49
C ALA A 255 -16.57 7.19 -1.01
N ARG A 256 -16.84 5.88 -0.90
CA ARG A 256 -15.99 4.83 -1.47
C ARG A 256 -15.99 4.84 -3.00
N LEU A 257 -17.15 5.10 -3.61
CA LEU A 257 -17.28 5.23 -5.06
C LEU A 257 -16.53 6.46 -5.58
N ASP A 258 -16.60 7.59 -4.90
CA ASP A 258 -15.86 8.80 -5.27
C ASP A 258 -14.34 8.59 -5.11
N ALA A 259 -13.91 7.82 -4.11
CA ALA A 259 -12.50 7.40 -3.99
C ALA A 259 -12.06 6.51 -5.17
N LEU A 260 -12.89 5.55 -5.59
CA LEU A 260 -12.64 4.74 -6.80
C LEU A 260 -12.54 5.63 -8.04
N LEU A 261 -13.46 6.58 -8.21
CA LEU A 261 -13.48 7.50 -9.35
C LEU A 261 -12.27 8.43 -9.34
N ALA A 262 -11.80 8.87 -8.17
CA ALA A 262 -10.59 9.67 -8.05
C ALA A 262 -9.36 8.88 -8.51
N ILE A 263 -9.23 7.61 -8.09
CA ILE A 263 -8.17 6.72 -8.57
C ILE A 263 -8.28 6.52 -10.09
N MET A 264 -9.47 6.21 -10.60
CA MET A 264 -9.72 6.02 -12.04
C MET A 264 -9.36 7.26 -12.87
N ALA A 265 -9.54 8.47 -12.34
CA ALA A 265 -9.31 9.71 -13.07
C ALA A 265 -7.81 9.98 -13.37
N SER A 266 -6.89 9.40 -12.59
CA SER A 266 -5.44 9.60 -12.71
C SER A 266 -4.67 8.34 -13.11
N LEU A 267 -5.14 7.15 -12.73
CA LEU A 267 -4.43 5.90 -12.94
C LEU A 267 -4.36 5.52 -14.42
N ASP A 268 -3.16 5.12 -14.87
CA ASP A 268 -3.00 4.41 -16.14
C ASP A 268 -3.35 2.93 -15.96
N ASP A 269 -4.65 2.67 -15.81
CA ASP A 269 -5.20 1.37 -15.46
C ASP A 269 -4.88 0.31 -16.53
N THR A 270 -4.07 -0.67 -16.15
CA THR A 270 -3.65 -1.73 -17.06
C THR A 270 -4.79 -2.65 -17.48
N CYS A 271 -5.87 -2.76 -16.71
CA CYS A 271 -7.05 -3.54 -17.08
C CYS A 271 -7.88 -2.83 -18.16
N LEU A 272 -8.01 -1.51 -18.10
CA LEU A 272 -8.61 -0.72 -19.18
C LEU A 272 -7.80 -0.83 -20.46
N LEU A 273 -6.48 -0.63 -20.36
CA LEU A 273 -5.56 -0.75 -21.50
C LEU A 273 -5.56 -2.15 -22.10
N HIS A 274 -5.60 -3.20 -21.28
CA HIS A 274 -5.64 -4.59 -21.74
C HIS A 274 -6.91 -4.86 -22.56
N ARG A 275 -8.07 -4.44 -22.05
CA ARG A 275 -9.37 -4.81 -22.63
C ARG A 275 -9.80 -3.92 -23.79
N ALA A 276 -9.46 -2.63 -23.73
CA ALA A 276 -10.01 -1.61 -24.62
C ALA A 276 -8.97 -0.58 -25.08
N GLY A 277 -7.69 -0.77 -24.77
CA GLY A 277 -6.60 0.10 -25.18
C GLY A 277 -6.74 1.54 -24.66
N LEU A 278 -6.13 2.48 -25.40
CA LEU A 278 -6.16 3.91 -25.04
C LEU A 278 -7.58 4.49 -25.06
N ALA A 279 -8.47 3.97 -25.90
CA ALA A 279 -9.86 4.42 -25.94
C ALA A 279 -10.58 4.10 -24.61
N GLY A 280 -10.42 2.88 -24.10
CA GLY A 280 -10.96 2.49 -22.79
C GLY A 280 -10.34 3.28 -21.64
N LEU A 281 -9.01 3.46 -21.66
CA LEU A 281 -8.33 4.26 -20.64
C LEU A 281 -8.84 5.70 -20.63
N HIS A 282 -8.92 6.34 -21.80
CA HIS A 282 -9.40 7.71 -21.93
C HIS A 282 -10.86 7.86 -21.48
N ALA A 283 -11.74 6.94 -21.90
CA ALA A 283 -13.14 6.94 -21.47
C ALA A 283 -13.26 6.81 -19.94
N GLY A 284 -12.47 5.93 -19.32
CA GLY A 284 -12.40 5.77 -17.87
C GLY A 284 -11.96 7.05 -17.16
N LYS A 285 -10.80 7.61 -17.54
CA LYS A 285 -10.23 8.81 -16.89
C LYS A 285 -11.14 10.04 -17.04
N THR A 286 -11.62 10.30 -18.25
CA THR A 286 -12.44 11.47 -18.55
C THR A 286 -13.83 11.34 -17.93
N GLY A 287 -14.47 10.18 -18.03
CA GLY A 287 -15.78 9.98 -17.43
C GLY A 287 -15.75 10.01 -15.90
N ALA A 288 -14.73 9.41 -15.26
CA ALA A 288 -14.58 9.49 -13.82
C ALA A 288 -14.37 10.94 -13.32
N ARG A 289 -13.54 11.70 -14.03
CA ARG A 289 -13.34 13.13 -13.75
C ARG A 289 -14.65 13.92 -13.86
N ARG A 290 -15.43 13.66 -14.90
CA ARG A 290 -16.72 14.33 -15.11
C ARG A 290 -17.71 14.06 -13.97
N VAL A 291 -17.73 12.85 -13.41
CA VAL A 291 -18.57 12.55 -12.22
C VAL A 291 -18.16 13.40 -11.04
N LEU A 292 -16.86 13.47 -10.76
CA LEU A 292 -16.31 14.26 -9.65
C LEU A 292 -16.55 15.77 -9.85
N GLU A 293 -16.30 16.29 -11.04
CA GLU A 293 -16.56 17.69 -11.41
C GLU A 293 -18.06 18.04 -11.37
N SER A 294 -18.93 17.05 -11.52
CA SER A 294 -20.38 17.19 -11.38
C SER A 294 -20.87 17.17 -9.94
N GLY A 295 -19.96 17.18 -8.95
CA GLY A 295 -20.26 17.20 -7.52
C GLY A 295 -20.18 15.84 -6.82
N GLY A 296 -19.67 14.79 -7.49
CA GLY A 296 -19.54 13.46 -6.91
C GLY A 296 -20.78 12.58 -7.10
N SER A 297 -20.63 11.27 -6.92
CA SER A 297 -21.61 10.25 -7.30
C SER A 297 -22.94 10.33 -6.52
N SER A 298 -22.96 10.97 -5.36
CA SER A 298 -24.19 11.18 -4.57
C SER A 298 -25.07 12.32 -5.06
N THR A 299 -24.60 13.16 -5.99
CA THR A 299 -25.39 14.27 -6.54
C THR A 299 -26.22 13.82 -7.74
N ALA A 300 -27.30 14.53 -8.06
CA ALA A 300 -28.11 14.20 -9.24
C ALA A 300 -27.32 14.32 -10.55
N SER A 301 -26.49 15.37 -10.69
CA SER A 301 -25.61 15.57 -11.84
C SER A 301 -24.51 14.52 -11.91
N GLY A 302 -23.87 14.19 -10.78
CA GLY A 302 -22.86 13.13 -10.72
C GLY A 302 -23.43 11.74 -11.01
N ALA A 303 -24.62 11.42 -10.54
CA ALA A 303 -25.29 10.15 -10.84
C ALA A 303 -25.59 9.99 -12.34
N LEU A 304 -26.03 11.07 -13.01
CA LEU A 304 -26.20 11.07 -14.48
C LEU A 304 -24.87 10.88 -15.20
N ALA A 305 -23.83 11.60 -14.80
CA ALA A 305 -22.48 11.44 -15.36
C ALA A 305 -21.93 10.02 -15.14
N LEU A 306 -22.26 9.38 -14.01
CA LEU A 306 -21.84 8.03 -13.68
C LEU A 306 -22.52 7.01 -14.59
N ALA A 307 -23.81 7.17 -14.85
CA ALA A 307 -24.55 6.34 -15.81
C ALA A 307 -24.00 6.50 -17.24
N GLU A 308 -23.54 7.70 -17.62
CA GLU A 308 -22.85 7.92 -18.89
C GLU A 308 -21.49 7.21 -18.95
N LEU A 309 -20.67 7.32 -17.89
CA LEU A 309 -19.40 6.61 -17.77
C LEU A 309 -19.61 5.09 -17.88
N GLU A 310 -20.58 4.54 -17.16
CA GLU A 310 -20.91 3.12 -17.21
C GLU A 310 -21.27 2.65 -18.62
N ARG A 311 -22.17 3.35 -19.32
CA ARG A 311 -22.53 3.02 -20.70
C ARG A 311 -21.32 3.06 -21.64
N ALA A 312 -20.45 4.07 -21.49
CA ALA A 312 -19.25 4.19 -22.31
C ALA A 312 -18.28 3.02 -22.09
N LEU A 313 -18.03 2.64 -20.83
CA LEU A 313 -17.13 1.53 -20.50
C LEU A 313 -17.70 0.18 -20.95
N LEU A 314 -19.00 -0.05 -20.76
CA LEU A 314 -19.67 -1.27 -21.21
C LEU A 314 -19.61 -1.40 -22.75
N ALA A 315 -19.86 -0.32 -23.49
CA ALA A 315 -19.78 -0.32 -24.96
C ALA A 315 -18.38 -0.65 -25.48
N LEU A 316 -17.34 -0.25 -24.74
CA LEU A 316 -15.94 -0.54 -25.06
C LEU A 316 -15.47 -1.89 -24.52
N ASN A 317 -16.32 -2.63 -23.79
CA ASN A 317 -15.94 -3.83 -23.05
C ASN A 317 -14.75 -3.57 -22.10
N ALA A 318 -14.68 -2.37 -21.53
CA ALA A 318 -13.60 -1.87 -20.70
C ALA A 318 -13.95 -2.04 -19.22
N SER A 319 -13.00 -2.55 -18.42
CA SER A 319 -13.21 -2.72 -16.98
C SER A 319 -12.01 -2.17 -16.18
N PRO A 320 -12.23 -1.23 -15.24
CA PRO A 320 -11.19 -0.57 -14.45
C PRO A 320 -10.72 -1.42 -13.27
N GLY A 321 -10.27 -2.65 -13.54
CA GLY A 321 -9.86 -3.62 -12.50
C GLY A 321 -8.63 -3.18 -11.70
N GLY A 322 -7.66 -2.48 -12.31
CA GLY A 322 -6.51 -1.96 -11.56
C GLY A 322 -6.91 -0.87 -10.57
N SER A 323 -7.90 -0.06 -10.93
CA SER A 323 -8.49 0.95 -10.05
C SER A 323 -9.27 0.30 -8.90
N ALA A 324 -9.98 -0.79 -9.16
CA ALA A 324 -10.67 -1.59 -8.13
C ALA A 324 -9.68 -2.20 -7.12
N ASP A 325 -8.60 -2.82 -7.59
CA ASP A 325 -7.57 -3.37 -6.70
C ASP A 325 -6.96 -2.28 -5.78
N LEU A 326 -6.76 -1.06 -6.30
CA LEU A 326 -6.29 0.08 -5.52
C LEU A 326 -7.36 0.63 -4.56
N LEU A 327 -8.64 0.58 -4.91
CA LEU A 327 -9.72 0.88 -3.97
C LEU A 327 -9.69 -0.10 -2.79
N ALA A 328 -9.57 -1.40 -3.05
CA ALA A 328 -9.45 -2.39 -1.98
C ALA A 328 -8.22 -2.11 -1.09
N ALA A 329 -7.08 -1.72 -1.68
CA ALA A 329 -5.90 -1.29 -0.93
C ALA A 329 -6.17 -0.04 -0.07
N THR A 330 -6.87 0.96 -0.60
CA THR A 330 -7.30 2.16 0.15
C THR A 330 -8.20 1.78 1.33
N LEU A 331 -9.18 0.89 1.13
CA LEU A 331 -10.08 0.45 2.19
C LEU A 331 -9.34 -0.35 3.27
N PHE A 332 -8.39 -1.20 2.87
CA PHE A 332 -7.53 -1.94 3.80
C PHE A 332 -6.73 -1.00 4.72
N ILE A 333 -6.04 -0.02 4.15
CA ILE A 333 -5.25 0.94 4.93
C ILE A 333 -6.16 1.82 5.81
N ASP A 334 -7.29 2.29 5.28
CA ASP A 334 -8.26 3.07 6.06
C ASP A 334 -8.78 2.29 7.28
N MET A 335 -9.07 0.99 7.13
CA MET A 335 -9.49 0.13 8.25
C MET A 335 -8.39 -0.05 9.29
N LEU A 336 -7.15 -0.31 8.88
CA LEU A 336 -6.03 -0.45 9.82
C LEU A 336 -5.84 0.82 10.66
N VAL A 337 -5.83 1.96 9.97
CA VAL A 337 -5.62 3.25 10.60
C VAL A 337 -6.77 3.65 11.54
N ARG A 338 -8.01 3.28 11.21
CA ARG A 338 -9.18 3.52 12.09
C ARG A 338 -9.25 2.54 13.25
N HIS A 339 -8.88 1.28 13.03
CA HIS A 339 -8.92 0.25 14.08
C HIS A 339 -7.93 0.58 15.21
N ASP A 340 -6.78 1.19 14.89
CA ASP A 340 -5.84 1.72 15.89
C ASP A 340 -6.48 2.80 16.79
N ILE A 341 -7.28 3.70 16.20
CA ILE A 341 -7.98 4.75 16.97
C ILE A 341 -9.01 4.11 17.92
N SER A 342 -9.79 3.14 17.43
CA SER A 342 -10.82 2.48 18.24
C SER A 342 -10.25 1.57 19.34
N GLY A 343 -9.09 0.94 19.09
CA GLY A 343 -8.38 0.12 20.07
C GLY A 343 -7.65 0.95 21.15
N SER A 344 -7.49 2.26 20.95
CA SER A 344 -6.91 3.21 21.89
C SER A 344 -7.93 3.80 22.88
N GLN A 345 -9.24 3.68 22.61
CA GLN A 345 -10.31 4.05 23.56
C GLN A 345 -10.56 2.95 24.61
N ALA A 346 -9.51 2.49 25.30
CA ALA A 346 -9.67 1.65 26.49
C ALA A 346 -10.01 2.54 27.71
N SER A 347 -11.26 2.42 28.16
CA SER A 347 -11.81 2.80 29.47
C SER A 347 -11.64 4.25 29.94
N TRP A 348 -12.63 5.09 29.63
CA TRP A 348 -13.16 6.01 30.63
C TRP A 348 -14.57 5.54 30.99
N ASN A 349 -14.65 4.66 31.98
CA ASN A 349 -15.90 4.47 32.71
C ASN A 349 -16.01 5.59 33.75
N ILE A 350 -17.24 6.11 33.84
CA ILE A 350 -17.81 7.07 34.80
C ILE A 350 -17.22 6.93 36.21
#